data_AF-A0AAN4MGH9-F1
#
_entry.id   AF-A0AAN4MGH9-F1
#
_cell.length_a   1.000
_cell.length_b   1.000
_cell.length_c   1.000
_cell.angle_alpha   90.00
_cell.angle_beta   90.00
_cell.angle_gamma   90.00
#
_symmetry.space_group_name_H-M   'P 1'
#
loop_
_entity.id
_entity.type
_entity.pdbx_description
1 polymer ?
#
loop_
_entity_poly.entity_id
_entity_poly.type
_entity_poly.pdbx_seq_one_letter_code
_entity_poly.pdbx_strand_id
1 'polypeptide(L)'
;MKFCQVSTFLLAIALSHLTYAAPATTNSVLGSSEAKGIIKNQYIVILNKDVGSSNEFAQGIAKQHGGKVLQTYDAVLKGFAIYLPDVAGTTFVEAMKKNPKVVSVENDTIMKVDATTQSNPDWGLDRIDQKNLPLDSAYSYLQTGSGTTAYIVDTGILSTHQQFSGRVLSGYTAISDGNGTNDCHGHGTHVAGTVGGSTYGVAKNVSLVPIRILGCDGSGASSNVIAGLDWILKNGKKPAVVNMSLGGEANASLDSAVENLFNNGYVMVVAAGNSNTDACSSSPARVGKAITVAATDNTDTRASYSNYGSCVDIFAPGNQINSSWIGSNTATKVLNGTSMATPHVVGVVAEMLQSTPTVTPQTISTNLLNQASSNVVKNPSGSPNRLLYKSP
;
A
#
# COMPACT_ATOMS: atom_id res chain seq x y z
N MET A 1 -63.88 48.37 -73.12
CA MET A 1 -63.08 47.55 -72.17
C MET A 1 -61.98 46.86 -72.98
N LYS A 2 -60.71 47.14 -72.66
CA LYS A 2 -59.52 46.73 -73.41
C LYS A 2 -59.08 45.31 -73.00
N PHE A 3 -58.66 44.53 -73.99
CA PHE A 3 -57.93 43.25 -73.86
C PHE A 3 -56.53 43.45 -73.25
N CYS A 4 -56.02 42.44 -72.54
CA CYS A 4 -54.59 42.26 -72.34
C CYS A 4 -54.24 40.75 -72.26
N GLN A 5 -53.50 40.27 -73.26
CA GLN A 5 -52.80 38.98 -73.27
C GLN A 5 -51.57 39.05 -72.36
N VAL A 6 -51.23 37.95 -71.68
CA VAL A 6 -49.90 37.75 -71.10
C VAL A 6 -49.36 36.41 -71.59
N SER A 7 -48.21 36.47 -72.26
CA SER A 7 -47.39 35.34 -72.69
C SER A 7 -46.18 35.19 -71.77
N THR A 8 -45.53 34.01 -71.89
CA THR A 8 -44.11 33.70 -71.61
C THR A 8 -43.75 33.44 -70.12
N PHE A 9 -42.91 32.50 -69.69
CA PHE A 9 -41.66 31.90 -70.22
C PHE A 9 -41.45 30.47 -69.66
N LEU A 10 -40.92 29.53 -70.47
CA LEU A 10 -40.29 28.29 -69.97
C LEU A 10 -38.80 28.58 -69.64
N LEU A 11 -38.37 28.22 -68.43
CA LEU A 11 -36.99 28.30 -67.97
C LEU A 11 -36.35 26.91 -68.05
N ALA A 12 -35.33 26.74 -68.90
CA ALA A 12 -34.50 25.54 -68.95
C ALA A 12 -33.37 25.64 -67.91
N ILE A 13 -33.30 24.70 -66.98
CA ILE A 13 -32.23 24.60 -65.97
C ILE A 13 -31.20 23.57 -66.45
N ALA A 14 -29.98 24.02 -66.72
CA ALA A 14 -28.83 23.16 -66.97
C ALA A 14 -28.28 22.62 -65.64
N LEU A 15 -28.20 21.30 -65.48
CA LEU A 15 -27.50 20.67 -64.36
C LEU A 15 -25.99 20.60 -64.65
N SER A 16 -25.19 21.32 -63.87
CA SER A 16 -23.75 21.11 -63.75
C SER A 16 -23.47 20.04 -62.69
N HIS A 17 -22.80 18.95 -63.09
CA HIS A 17 -22.31 17.95 -62.16
C HIS A 17 -21.05 18.45 -61.46
N LEU A 18 -21.17 18.82 -60.18
CA LEU A 18 -20.04 18.99 -59.27
C LEU A 18 -19.57 17.61 -58.80
N THR A 19 -18.39 17.19 -59.20
CA THR A 19 -17.69 16.05 -58.63
C THR A 19 -17.18 16.41 -57.23
N TYR A 20 -17.79 15.81 -56.21
CA TYR A 20 -17.35 15.94 -54.82
C TYR A 20 -16.16 15.00 -54.60
N ALA A 21 -14.95 15.55 -54.48
CA ALA A 21 -13.79 14.80 -54.02
C ALA A 21 -13.93 14.55 -52.50
N ALA A 22 -13.98 13.29 -52.09
CA ALA A 22 -14.01 12.93 -50.67
C ALA A 22 -12.73 13.42 -49.97
N PRO A 23 -12.83 14.00 -48.76
CA PRO A 23 -11.65 14.43 -48.02
C PRO A 23 -10.81 13.23 -47.62
N ALA A 24 -9.49 13.32 -47.80
CA ALA A 24 -8.54 12.35 -47.28
C ALA A 24 -8.64 12.33 -45.75
N THR A 25 -9.00 11.18 -45.18
CA THR A 25 -8.96 10.94 -43.73
C THR A 25 -7.51 10.93 -43.28
N THR A 26 -7.06 12.04 -42.70
CA THR A 26 -5.82 12.07 -41.93
C THR A 26 -6.04 11.33 -40.62
N ASN A 27 -5.27 10.26 -40.38
CA ASN A 27 -5.23 9.55 -39.10
C ASN A 27 -4.80 10.55 -38.00
N SER A 28 -5.75 11.09 -37.25
CA SER A 28 -5.47 12.03 -36.17
C SER A 28 -5.01 11.28 -34.94
N VAL A 29 -3.95 11.81 -34.33
CA VAL A 29 -3.40 11.33 -33.06
C VAL A 29 -4.05 12.17 -31.98
N LEU A 30 -4.73 11.55 -31.02
CA LEU A 30 -4.80 12.14 -29.69
C LEU A 30 -3.37 12.08 -29.14
N GLY A 31 -2.70 13.23 -29.12
CA GLY A 31 -1.32 13.35 -28.67
C GLY A 31 -1.18 12.93 -27.21
N SER A 32 -0.82 11.67 -26.98
CA SER A 32 -0.65 11.08 -25.66
C SER A 32 0.70 11.42 -25.01
N SER A 33 1.38 12.49 -25.44
CA SER A 33 2.69 12.88 -24.88
C SER A 33 2.60 13.51 -23.48
N GLU A 34 1.40 13.73 -22.96
CA GLU A 34 1.14 14.34 -21.64
C GLU A 34 0.38 13.44 -20.66
N ALA A 35 0.04 12.21 -21.05
CA ALA A 35 -0.70 11.30 -20.17
C ALA A 35 0.17 10.81 -18.99
N LYS A 36 -0.29 11.03 -17.76
CA LYS A 36 0.34 10.43 -16.56
C LYS A 36 0.14 8.91 -16.60
N GLY A 37 1.16 8.13 -16.23
CA GLY A 37 1.05 6.67 -16.10
C GLY A 37 1.29 5.86 -17.38
N ILE A 38 1.98 6.42 -18.37
CA ILE A 38 2.41 5.69 -19.58
C ILE A 38 3.25 4.46 -19.21
N ILE A 39 2.88 3.31 -19.76
CA ILE A 39 3.67 2.08 -19.66
C ILE A 39 4.74 2.13 -20.74
N LYS A 40 6.02 2.16 -20.33
CA LYS A 40 7.15 2.26 -21.26
C LYS A 40 7.11 1.09 -22.27
N ASN A 41 7.24 1.44 -23.55
CA ASN A 41 7.28 0.52 -24.69
C ASN A 41 6.03 -0.35 -24.89
N GLN A 42 4.87 0.04 -24.35
CA GLN A 42 3.59 -0.61 -24.62
C GLN A 42 2.66 0.33 -25.36
N TYR A 43 1.95 -0.22 -26.35
CA TYR A 43 1.08 0.53 -27.24
C TYR A 43 -0.24 -0.19 -27.44
N ILE A 44 -1.30 0.59 -27.59
CA ILE A 44 -2.60 0.13 -28.09
C ILE A 44 -2.71 0.60 -29.55
N VAL A 45 -2.97 -0.34 -30.45
CA VAL A 45 -3.17 -0.10 -31.88
C VAL A 45 -4.61 -0.41 -32.23
N ILE A 46 -5.33 0.59 -32.73
CA ILE A 46 -6.72 0.47 -33.19
C ILE A 46 -6.69 0.29 -34.70
N LEU A 47 -7.42 -0.72 -35.18
CA LEU A 47 -7.49 -1.13 -36.58
C LEU A 47 -8.80 -0.68 -37.21
N ASN A 48 -8.80 -0.57 -38.54
CA ASN A 48 -10.04 -0.36 -39.27
C ASN A 48 -10.96 -1.58 -39.10
N LYS A 49 -12.27 -1.33 -39.12
CA LYS A 49 -13.32 -2.33 -38.85
C LYS A 49 -13.29 -3.51 -39.84
N ASP A 50 -12.86 -3.24 -41.06
CA ASP A 50 -12.77 -4.15 -42.21
C ASP A 50 -11.49 -4.99 -42.24
N VAL A 51 -10.52 -4.73 -41.36
CA VAL A 51 -9.38 -5.65 -41.15
C VAL A 51 -9.93 -7.02 -40.76
N GLY A 52 -9.28 -8.10 -41.18
CA GLY A 52 -9.67 -9.47 -40.81
C GLY A 52 -9.47 -9.77 -39.33
N SER A 53 -8.87 -10.91 -39.01
CA SER A 53 -8.53 -11.25 -37.62
C SER A 53 -7.56 -10.24 -37.03
N SER A 54 -7.94 -9.56 -35.93
CA SER A 54 -7.03 -8.64 -35.22
C SER A 54 -5.81 -9.37 -34.70
N ASN A 55 -5.95 -10.63 -34.29
CA ASN A 55 -4.84 -11.47 -33.86
C ASN A 55 -3.85 -11.78 -34.99
N GLU A 56 -4.33 -12.20 -36.17
CA GLU A 56 -3.43 -12.46 -37.31
C GLU A 56 -2.64 -11.21 -37.70
N PHE A 57 -3.32 -10.06 -37.74
CA PHE A 57 -2.69 -8.78 -38.02
C PHE A 57 -1.65 -8.42 -36.94
N ALA A 58 -2.02 -8.53 -35.66
CA ALA A 58 -1.14 -8.25 -34.53
C ALA A 58 0.12 -9.12 -34.53
N GLN A 59 -0.02 -10.42 -34.82
CA GLN A 59 1.12 -11.34 -34.91
C GLN A 59 2.06 -10.97 -36.07
N GLY A 60 1.51 -10.53 -37.21
CA GLY A 60 2.30 -10.00 -38.32
C GLY A 60 3.12 -8.78 -37.93
N ILE A 61 2.49 -7.80 -37.26
CA ILE A 61 3.15 -6.59 -36.76
C ILE A 61 4.22 -6.93 -35.71
N ALA A 62 3.90 -7.80 -34.75
CA ALA A 62 4.84 -8.23 -33.72
C ALA A 62 6.08 -8.90 -34.32
N LYS A 63 5.90 -9.79 -35.31
CA LYS A 63 7.01 -10.42 -36.04
C LYS A 63 7.86 -9.41 -36.80
N GLN A 64 7.24 -8.42 -37.45
CA GLN A 64 7.95 -7.40 -38.23
C GLN A 64 8.78 -6.45 -37.35
N HIS A 65 8.27 -6.13 -36.15
CA HIS A 65 8.87 -5.12 -35.28
C HIS A 65 9.57 -5.69 -34.03
N GLY A 66 9.72 -7.02 -33.94
CA GLY A 66 10.36 -7.68 -32.81
C GLY A 66 9.58 -7.54 -31.49
N GLY A 67 8.26 -7.46 -31.56
CA GLY A 67 7.37 -7.26 -30.42
C GLY A 67 6.71 -8.52 -29.89
N LYS A 68 5.98 -8.37 -28.79
CA LYS A 68 5.09 -9.37 -28.22
C LYS A 68 3.67 -8.83 -28.17
N VAL A 69 2.74 -9.50 -28.83
CA VAL A 69 1.30 -9.22 -28.67
C VAL A 69 0.91 -9.53 -27.23
N LEU A 70 0.34 -8.54 -26.55
CA LEU A 70 -0.14 -8.66 -25.18
C LEU A 70 -1.59 -9.13 -25.16
N GLN A 71 -2.44 -8.45 -25.94
CA GLN A 71 -3.87 -8.71 -26.02
C GLN A 71 -4.40 -8.34 -27.41
N THR A 72 -5.50 -8.95 -27.84
CA THR A 72 -6.22 -8.64 -29.09
C THR A 72 -7.68 -8.38 -28.81
N TYR A 73 -8.27 -7.44 -29.54
CA TYR A 73 -9.64 -6.99 -29.35
C TYR A 73 -10.39 -7.13 -30.67
N ASP A 74 -11.54 -7.81 -30.65
CA ASP A 74 -12.43 -7.92 -31.80
C ASP A 74 -13.89 -7.52 -31.49
N ALA A 75 -14.26 -7.44 -30.21
CA ALA A 75 -15.64 -7.22 -29.78
C ALA A 75 -15.93 -5.76 -29.38
N VAL A 76 -15.19 -5.22 -28.40
CA VAL A 76 -15.37 -3.85 -27.88
C VAL A 76 -14.65 -2.81 -28.73
N LEU A 77 -13.52 -3.21 -29.30
CA LEU A 77 -12.61 -2.44 -30.14
C LEU A 77 -12.03 -3.44 -31.14
N LYS A 78 -11.63 -2.96 -32.33
CA LYS A 78 -10.85 -3.77 -33.27
C LYS A 78 -9.39 -3.35 -33.20
N GLY A 79 -8.51 -4.22 -32.71
CA GLY A 79 -7.15 -3.80 -32.41
C GLY A 79 -6.36 -4.77 -31.54
N PHE A 80 -5.24 -4.29 -31.01
CA PHE A 80 -4.36 -5.08 -30.14
C PHE A 80 -3.49 -4.20 -29.26
N ALA A 81 -3.02 -4.76 -28.14
CA ALA A 81 -1.94 -4.21 -27.34
C ALA A 81 -0.64 -4.96 -27.62
N ILE A 82 0.49 -4.24 -27.67
CA ILE A 82 1.80 -4.80 -28.01
C ILE A 82 2.90 -4.22 -27.13
N TYR A 83 3.85 -5.06 -26.72
CA TYR A 83 5.10 -4.67 -26.08
C TYR A 83 6.28 -4.75 -27.06
N LEU A 84 7.14 -3.73 -27.05
CA LEU A 84 8.33 -3.65 -27.92
C LEU A 84 9.61 -3.52 -27.08
N PRO A 85 10.43 -4.58 -26.94
CA PRO A 85 11.63 -4.52 -26.09
C PRO A 85 12.70 -3.55 -26.59
N ASP A 86 12.94 -3.51 -27.91
CA ASP A 86 14.17 -2.93 -28.49
C ASP A 86 13.95 -1.78 -29.49
N VAL A 87 12.72 -1.28 -29.63
CA VAL A 87 12.40 -0.23 -30.62
C VAL A 87 12.21 1.11 -29.92
N ALA A 88 12.90 2.15 -30.40
CA ALA A 88 12.54 3.53 -30.05
C ALA A 88 11.08 3.76 -30.46
N GLY A 89 10.20 3.87 -29.47
CA GLY A 89 8.74 3.93 -29.64
C GLY A 89 8.25 4.86 -30.74
N THR A 90 9.01 5.92 -31.03
CA THR A 90 8.76 6.89 -32.09
C THR A 90 8.73 6.26 -33.49
N THR A 91 9.65 5.35 -33.82
CA THR A 91 9.71 4.71 -35.15
C THR A 91 8.54 3.74 -35.38
N PHE A 92 8.14 2.99 -34.34
CA PHE A 92 6.97 2.12 -34.42
C PHE A 92 5.69 2.94 -34.58
N VAL A 93 5.52 3.98 -33.76
CA VAL A 93 4.37 4.89 -33.84
C VAL A 93 4.28 5.55 -35.21
N GLU A 94 5.40 6.03 -35.77
CA GLU A 94 5.49 6.54 -37.15
C GLU A 94 5.06 5.51 -38.20
N ALA A 95 5.50 4.26 -38.07
CA ALA A 95 5.14 3.18 -38.99
C ALA A 95 3.64 2.85 -38.92
N MET A 96 3.07 2.79 -37.71
CA MET A 96 1.64 2.54 -37.52
C MET A 96 0.79 3.69 -38.06
N LYS A 97 1.22 4.95 -37.90
CA LYS A 97 0.53 6.12 -38.51
C LYS A 97 0.44 6.05 -40.02
N LYS A 98 1.46 5.49 -40.69
CA LYS A 98 1.52 5.33 -42.16
C LYS A 98 0.80 4.08 -42.65
N ASN A 99 0.37 3.18 -41.76
CA ASN A 99 -0.29 1.95 -42.14
C ASN A 99 -1.78 2.23 -42.44
N PRO A 100 -2.27 1.99 -43.68
CA PRO A 100 -3.65 2.31 -44.06
C PRO A 100 -4.70 1.46 -43.34
N LYS A 101 -4.30 0.38 -42.64
CA LYS A 101 -5.18 -0.49 -41.85
C LYS A 101 -5.30 -0.08 -40.38
N VAL A 102 -4.51 0.89 -39.94
CA VAL A 102 -4.47 1.41 -38.57
C VAL A 102 -5.26 2.71 -38.52
N VAL A 103 -6.21 2.79 -37.59
CA VAL A 103 -6.96 4.01 -37.26
C VAL A 103 -6.10 4.91 -36.37
N SER A 104 -5.56 4.33 -35.31
CA SER A 104 -4.75 5.06 -34.34
C SER A 104 -3.76 4.14 -33.62
N VAL A 105 -2.72 4.77 -33.07
CA VAL A 105 -1.77 4.15 -32.15
C VAL A 105 -1.55 5.11 -30.99
N GLU A 106 -1.61 4.60 -29.78
CA GLU A 106 -1.41 5.36 -28.54
C GLU A 106 -0.55 4.57 -27.56
N ASN A 107 0.06 5.26 -26.60
CA ASN A 107 0.75 4.60 -25.50
C ASN A 107 -0.27 3.91 -24.60
N ASP A 108 0.04 2.69 -24.15
CA ASP A 108 -0.74 2.07 -23.09
C ASP A 108 -0.49 2.80 -21.76
N THR A 109 -1.52 2.85 -20.91
CA THR A 109 -1.49 3.60 -19.64
C THR A 109 -1.98 2.74 -18.49
N ILE A 110 -1.44 2.99 -17.30
CA ILE A 110 -1.87 2.32 -16.08
C ILE A 110 -3.25 2.85 -15.69
N MET A 111 -4.26 1.98 -15.70
CA MET A 111 -5.54 2.22 -15.03
C MET A 111 -5.39 1.93 -13.53
N LYS A 112 -5.87 2.81 -12.67
CA LYS A 112 -5.85 2.64 -11.20
C LYS A 112 -7.28 2.53 -10.67
N VAL A 113 -7.45 1.74 -9.62
CA VAL A 113 -8.68 1.78 -8.80
C VAL A 113 -8.63 3.08 -7.97
N ASP A 114 -9.75 3.78 -7.83
CA ASP A 114 -9.84 4.97 -6.98
C ASP A 114 -9.57 4.60 -5.52
N ALA A 115 -8.39 4.97 -5.02
CA ALA A 115 -8.04 4.85 -3.60
C ALA A 115 -8.79 5.91 -2.79
N THR A 116 -9.10 5.59 -1.52
CA THR A 116 -9.53 6.63 -0.59
C THR A 116 -8.31 7.42 -0.14
N THR A 117 -8.37 8.74 -0.21
CA THR A 117 -7.27 9.61 0.23
C THR A 117 -7.70 10.43 1.45
N GLN A 118 -6.95 10.29 2.53
CA GLN A 118 -6.99 11.20 3.67
C GLN A 118 -6.09 12.40 3.38
N SER A 119 -6.64 13.61 3.44
CA SER A 119 -5.85 14.84 3.34
C SER A 119 -5.27 15.23 4.70
N ASN A 120 -4.07 15.81 4.68
CA ASN A 120 -3.32 16.25 5.86
C ASN A 120 -3.24 15.16 6.96
N PRO A 121 -2.82 13.94 6.64
CA PRO A 121 -2.61 12.91 7.65
C PRO A 121 -1.42 13.27 8.55
N ASP A 122 -1.27 12.55 9.67
CA ASP A 122 -0.01 12.62 10.41
C ASP A 122 1.16 12.15 9.53
N TRP A 123 2.32 12.78 9.71
CA TRP A 123 3.48 12.59 8.82
C TRP A 123 3.90 11.12 8.64
N GLY A 124 3.68 10.29 9.66
CA GLY A 124 4.01 8.87 9.62
C GLY A 124 3.17 8.10 8.60
N LEU A 125 1.89 8.47 8.44
CA LEU A 125 1.02 7.90 7.41
C LEU A 125 1.43 8.37 6.02
N ASP A 126 1.60 9.69 5.85
CA ASP A 126 2.10 10.32 4.61
C ASP A 126 3.42 9.68 4.17
N ARG A 127 4.33 9.44 5.12
CA ARG A 127 5.63 8.88 4.78
C ARG A 127 5.53 7.46 4.23
N ILE A 128 4.61 6.63 4.72
CA ILE A 128 4.63 5.20 4.40
C ILE A 128 3.93 4.86 3.09
N ASP A 129 3.14 5.74 2.48
CA ASP A 129 2.51 5.49 1.17
C ASP A 129 3.22 6.17 -0.01
N GLN A 130 4.36 6.82 0.25
CA GLN A 130 5.27 7.35 -0.77
C GLN A 130 6.71 6.84 -0.61
N LYS A 131 7.49 6.87 -1.70
CA LYS A 131 8.89 6.38 -1.65
C LYS A 131 9.91 7.43 -1.24
N ASN A 132 9.75 8.66 -1.70
CA ASN A 132 10.74 9.72 -1.59
C ASN A 132 10.16 10.94 -0.89
N LEU A 133 10.97 11.67 -0.14
CA LEU A 133 10.65 13.04 0.31
C LEU A 133 10.69 14.02 -0.88
N PRO A 134 10.03 15.19 -0.80
CA PRO A 134 9.23 15.71 0.33
C PRO A 134 7.86 15.01 0.47
N LEU A 135 7.28 15.09 1.67
CA LEU A 135 5.91 14.64 1.98
C LEU A 135 4.87 15.41 1.16
N ASP A 136 3.79 14.76 0.75
CA ASP A 136 2.77 15.34 -0.14
C ASP A 136 1.46 15.72 0.56
N SER A 137 1.37 15.51 1.88
CA SER A 137 0.19 15.77 2.71
C SER A 137 -1.04 14.96 2.32
N ALA A 138 -0.84 13.78 1.75
CA ALA A 138 -1.88 12.82 1.44
C ALA A 138 -1.53 11.43 2.01
N TYR A 139 -2.55 10.66 2.38
CA TYR A 139 -2.43 9.24 2.67
C TYR A 139 -3.52 8.48 1.92
N SER A 140 -3.10 7.72 0.93
CA SER A 140 -3.98 6.97 0.02
C SER A 140 -3.96 5.49 0.36
N TYR A 141 -5.14 4.88 0.42
CA TYR A 141 -5.29 3.47 0.75
C TYR A 141 -6.50 2.84 0.05
N LEU A 142 -6.30 1.61 -0.42
CA LEU A 142 -7.36 0.72 -0.89
C LEU A 142 -7.77 -0.31 0.18
N GLN A 143 -6.78 -0.86 0.88
CA GLN A 143 -6.99 -1.80 1.97
C GLN A 143 -7.14 -1.04 3.28
N THR A 144 -7.90 -1.62 4.20
CA THR A 144 -8.17 -1.05 5.53
C THR A 144 -7.84 -2.03 6.65
N GLY A 145 -7.32 -3.23 6.33
CA GLY A 145 -7.20 -4.34 7.28
C GLY A 145 -8.54 -5.01 7.61
N SER A 146 -9.57 -4.81 6.79
CA SER A 146 -10.87 -5.45 6.99
C SER A 146 -10.73 -6.98 6.99
N GLY A 147 -11.36 -7.65 7.96
CA GLY A 147 -11.29 -9.11 8.10
C GLY A 147 -9.98 -9.64 8.70
N THR A 148 -9.07 -8.76 9.15
CA THR A 148 -7.83 -9.15 9.83
C THR A 148 -7.85 -8.73 11.30
N THR A 149 -7.04 -9.43 12.12
CA THR A 149 -6.92 -9.16 13.56
C THR A 149 -5.50 -8.72 13.92
N ALA A 150 -5.39 -7.61 14.65
CA ALA A 150 -4.14 -7.17 15.26
C ALA A 150 -4.19 -7.39 16.78
N TYR A 151 -3.32 -8.26 17.28
CA TYR A 151 -3.12 -8.46 18.72
C TYR A 151 -2.14 -7.43 19.26
N ILE A 152 -2.56 -6.63 20.22
CA ILE A 152 -1.74 -5.57 20.84
C ILE A 152 -1.24 -6.09 22.19
N VAL A 153 -0.02 -6.62 22.21
CA VAL A 153 0.64 -7.16 23.41
C VAL A 153 1.31 -6.01 24.16
N ASP A 154 0.60 -5.43 25.13
CA ASP A 154 0.97 -4.14 25.74
C ASP A 154 0.30 -3.91 27.12
N THR A 155 0.03 -2.66 27.48
CA THR A 155 -0.57 -2.14 28.72
C THR A 155 -2.11 -2.21 28.74
N GLY A 156 -2.73 -2.65 27.63
CA GLY A 156 -4.19 -2.69 27.43
C GLY A 156 -4.63 -1.74 26.31
N ILE A 157 -5.94 -1.60 26.11
CA ILE A 157 -6.51 -0.58 25.18
C ILE A 157 -7.70 0.10 25.85
N LEU A 158 -7.80 1.44 25.75
CA LEU A 158 -9.04 2.17 26.02
C LEU A 158 -10.07 1.90 24.92
N SER A 159 -10.88 0.86 25.08
CA SER A 159 -11.83 0.42 24.04
C SER A 159 -12.90 1.47 23.69
N THR A 160 -13.21 2.38 24.60
CA THR A 160 -14.18 3.47 24.41
C THR A 160 -13.62 4.67 23.65
N HIS A 161 -12.33 4.68 23.31
CA HIS A 161 -11.73 5.76 22.55
C HIS A 161 -12.35 5.83 21.14
N GLN A 162 -12.73 7.03 20.68
CA GLN A 162 -13.49 7.23 19.44
C GLN A 162 -12.77 6.70 18.20
N GLN A 163 -11.43 6.70 18.22
CA GLN A 163 -10.58 6.14 17.16
C GLN A 163 -10.88 4.67 16.84
N PHE A 164 -11.42 3.89 17.78
CA PHE A 164 -11.64 2.46 17.57
C PHE A 164 -13.06 2.10 17.17
N SER A 165 -14.07 2.92 17.46
CA SER A 165 -15.46 2.76 16.96
C SER A 165 -16.01 1.33 17.09
N GLY A 166 -15.77 0.65 18.22
CA GLY A 166 -16.24 -0.73 18.47
C GLY A 166 -15.39 -1.84 17.87
N ARG A 167 -14.24 -1.53 17.26
CA ARG A 167 -13.31 -2.51 16.68
C ARG A 167 -12.33 -3.12 17.68
N VAL A 168 -12.42 -2.75 18.96
CA VAL A 168 -11.70 -3.44 20.04
C VAL A 168 -12.53 -4.64 20.51
N LEU A 169 -12.02 -5.84 20.28
CA LEU A 169 -12.64 -7.10 20.69
C LEU A 169 -12.19 -7.53 22.09
N SER A 170 -12.83 -8.55 22.64
CA SER A 170 -12.39 -9.18 23.89
C SER A 170 -10.99 -9.79 23.74
N GLY A 171 -10.15 -9.60 24.77
CA GLY A 171 -8.78 -10.09 24.79
C GLY A 171 -8.40 -10.73 26.11
N TYR A 172 -7.13 -10.61 26.48
CA TYR A 172 -6.54 -11.28 27.64
C TYR A 172 -5.76 -10.32 28.53
N THR A 173 -5.73 -10.59 29.83
CA THR A 173 -4.83 -9.92 30.78
C THR A 173 -4.08 -10.95 31.60
N ALA A 174 -2.76 -10.76 31.74
CA ALA A 174 -1.94 -11.47 32.72
C ALA A 174 -1.89 -10.73 34.07
N ILE A 175 -2.42 -9.50 34.13
CA ILE A 175 -2.40 -8.65 35.33
C ILE A 175 -3.69 -8.87 36.12
N SER A 176 -3.54 -9.33 37.36
CA SER A 176 -4.66 -9.65 38.27
C SER A 176 -5.00 -8.47 39.19
N ASP A 177 -5.30 -7.31 38.60
CA ASP A 177 -5.62 -6.06 39.31
C ASP A 177 -7.10 -5.64 39.20
N GLY A 178 -7.93 -6.47 38.56
CA GLY A 178 -9.35 -6.19 38.34
C GLY A 178 -9.66 -5.25 37.17
N ASN A 179 -8.65 -4.67 36.49
CA ASN A 179 -8.87 -3.78 35.34
C ASN A 179 -9.14 -4.52 34.02
N GLY A 180 -9.03 -5.85 34.01
CA GLY A 180 -9.20 -6.63 32.80
C GLY A 180 -8.16 -6.23 31.75
N THR A 181 -8.60 -6.01 30.52
CA THR A 181 -7.77 -5.59 29.38
C THR A 181 -7.73 -4.07 29.16
N ASN A 182 -8.35 -3.29 30.06
CA ASN A 182 -8.38 -1.84 29.95
C ASN A 182 -6.97 -1.27 30.16
N ASP A 183 -6.62 -0.28 29.35
CA ASP A 183 -5.36 0.43 29.50
C ASP A 183 -5.39 1.33 30.74
N CYS A 184 -4.27 1.39 31.45
CA CYS A 184 -4.05 2.28 32.60
C CYS A 184 -2.71 3.04 32.52
N HIS A 185 -1.96 2.89 31.43
CA HIS A 185 -0.69 3.58 31.19
C HIS A 185 -0.80 4.51 29.97
N GLY A 186 -1.54 4.11 28.94
CA GLY A 186 -1.80 4.85 27.71
C GLY A 186 -0.98 4.37 26.51
N HIS A 187 0.09 3.61 26.74
CA HIS A 187 0.97 3.15 25.68
C HIS A 187 0.24 2.20 24.71
N GLY A 188 -0.51 1.24 25.22
CA GLY A 188 -1.22 0.28 24.38
C GLY A 188 -2.34 0.94 23.57
N THR A 189 -3.03 1.93 24.14
CA THR A 189 -3.99 2.78 23.41
C THR A 189 -3.32 3.59 22.29
N HIS A 190 -2.11 4.10 22.51
CA HIS A 190 -1.35 4.84 21.49
C HIS A 190 -0.95 3.96 20.33
N VAL A 191 -0.34 2.82 20.64
CA VAL A 191 0.12 1.85 19.66
C VAL A 191 -1.07 1.28 18.86
N ALA A 192 -2.17 0.92 19.53
CA ALA A 192 -3.40 0.48 18.88
C ALA A 192 -3.99 1.55 17.95
N GLY A 193 -3.89 2.83 18.32
CA GLY A 193 -4.31 3.95 17.48
C GLY A 193 -3.50 4.08 16.20
N THR A 194 -2.19 3.82 16.26
CA THR A 194 -1.32 3.84 15.07
C THR A 194 -1.55 2.61 14.18
N VAL A 195 -1.88 1.46 14.77
CA VAL A 195 -2.27 0.28 13.98
C VAL A 195 -3.60 0.52 13.26
N GLY A 196 -4.64 0.96 13.99
CA GLY A 196 -6.02 0.87 13.51
C GLY A 196 -6.96 1.98 13.94
N GLY A 197 -6.49 3.15 14.37
CA GLY A 197 -7.35 4.31 14.59
C GLY A 197 -7.99 4.83 13.30
N SER A 198 -9.20 5.40 13.37
CA SER A 198 -9.87 5.97 12.19
C SER A 198 -9.09 7.13 11.56
N THR A 199 -8.44 7.96 12.37
CA THR A 199 -7.63 9.11 11.93
C THR A 199 -6.15 8.74 11.82
N TYR A 200 -5.61 8.12 12.87
CA TYR A 200 -4.17 7.87 13.04
C TYR A 200 -3.70 6.50 12.54
N GLY A 201 -4.64 5.59 12.30
CA GLY A 201 -4.34 4.22 11.93
C GLY A 201 -3.97 4.08 10.48
N VAL A 202 -3.02 3.18 10.24
CA VAL A 202 -2.72 2.62 8.92
C VAL A 202 -3.90 1.73 8.49
N ALA A 203 -4.18 0.64 9.22
CA ALA A 203 -5.25 -0.30 8.91
C ALA A 203 -6.58 0.12 9.56
N LYS A 204 -7.26 1.12 8.97
CA LYS A 204 -8.41 1.82 9.56
C LYS A 204 -9.66 0.97 9.87
N ASN A 205 -9.74 -0.28 9.43
CA ASN A 205 -10.83 -1.21 9.70
C ASN A 205 -10.36 -2.58 10.23
N VAL A 206 -9.13 -2.66 10.76
CA VAL A 206 -8.64 -3.85 11.47
C VAL A 206 -9.38 -4.06 12.79
N SER A 207 -9.55 -5.34 13.19
CA SER A 207 -10.01 -5.69 14.53
C SER A 207 -8.83 -5.69 15.51
N LEU A 208 -8.95 -4.98 16.63
CA LEU A 208 -7.92 -4.86 17.65
C LEU A 208 -8.24 -5.78 18.83
N VAL A 209 -7.28 -6.60 19.25
CA VAL A 209 -7.43 -7.46 20.44
C VAL A 209 -6.39 -7.06 21.49
N PRO A 210 -6.78 -6.54 22.67
CA PRO A 210 -5.86 -6.17 23.72
C PRO A 210 -5.32 -7.41 24.45
N ILE A 211 -4.00 -7.52 24.53
CA ILE A 211 -3.30 -8.55 25.31
C ILE A 211 -2.49 -7.81 26.37
N ARG A 212 -3.12 -7.57 27.53
CA ARG A 212 -2.57 -6.76 28.61
C ARG A 212 -1.57 -7.57 29.44
N ILE A 213 -0.29 -7.27 29.27
CA ILE A 213 0.83 -7.97 29.94
C ILE A 213 1.75 -7.02 30.71
N LEU A 214 1.57 -5.69 30.57
CA LEU A 214 2.24 -4.65 31.33
C LEU A 214 1.25 -3.96 32.28
N GLY A 215 1.73 -3.55 33.46
CA GLY A 215 1.00 -2.80 34.47
C GLY A 215 0.88 -1.31 34.14
N CYS A 216 0.32 -0.55 35.09
CA CYS A 216 0.08 0.90 34.92
C CYS A 216 1.37 1.74 34.98
N ASP A 217 2.48 1.13 35.41
CA ASP A 217 3.85 1.68 35.34
C ASP A 217 4.54 1.37 34.00
N GLY A 218 3.84 0.73 33.06
CA GLY A 218 4.38 0.36 31.75
C GLY A 218 5.36 -0.83 31.81
N SER A 219 5.38 -1.58 32.91
CA SER A 219 6.32 -2.70 33.12
C SER A 219 5.61 -4.02 33.39
N GLY A 220 6.29 -5.14 33.12
CA GLY A 220 5.73 -6.47 33.33
C GLY A 220 6.78 -7.56 33.19
N ALA A 221 6.51 -8.73 33.79
CA ALA A 221 7.42 -9.86 33.75
C ALA A 221 7.41 -10.53 32.36
N SER A 222 8.54 -11.10 31.92
CA SER A 222 8.58 -11.90 30.69
C SER A 222 7.60 -13.08 30.72
N SER A 223 7.30 -13.63 31.89
CA SER A 223 6.25 -14.66 32.07
C SER A 223 4.86 -14.17 31.68
N ASN A 224 4.54 -12.89 31.93
CA ASN A 224 3.27 -12.29 31.53
C ASN A 224 3.19 -12.19 30.01
N VAL A 225 4.29 -11.74 29.39
CA VAL A 225 4.38 -11.67 27.93
C VAL A 225 4.18 -13.06 27.31
N ILE A 226 4.89 -14.07 27.81
CA ILE A 226 4.75 -15.47 27.36
C ILE A 226 3.31 -15.97 27.55
N ALA A 227 2.66 -15.69 28.69
CA ALA A 227 1.27 -16.06 28.92
C ALA A 227 0.30 -15.38 27.93
N GLY A 228 0.55 -14.13 27.57
CA GLY A 228 -0.20 -13.43 26.53
C GLY A 228 -0.04 -14.10 25.16
N LEU A 229 1.19 -14.46 24.78
CA LEU A 229 1.45 -15.18 23.52
C LEU A 229 0.79 -16.56 23.51
N ASP A 230 0.88 -17.31 24.61
CA ASP A 230 0.20 -18.61 24.76
C ASP A 230 -1.32 -18.49 24.61
N TRP A 231 -1.93 -17.44 25.18
CA TRP A 231 -3.35 -17.17 25.00
C TRP A 231 -3.71 -16.89 23.54
N ILE A 232 -2.91 -16.10 22.80
CA ILE A 232 -3.11 -15.85 21.36
C ILE A 232 -3.05 -17.17 20.60
N LEU A 233 -2.08 -18.03 20.90
CA LEU A 233 -1.94 -19.30 20.18
C LEU A 233 -3.18 -20.20 20.38
N LYS A 234 -3.75 -20.23 21.59
CA LYS A 234 -4.91 -21.04 21.94
C LYS A 234 -6.26 -20.48 21.45
N ASN A 235 -6.41 -19.16 21.43
CA ASN A 235 -7.72 -18.50 21.25
C ASN A 235 -7.78 -17.58 20.04
N GLY A 236 -6.63 -17.30 19.42
CA GLY A 236 -6.50 -16.30 18.38
C GLY A 236 -7.22 -16.70 17.08
N LYS A 237 -7.85 -15.70 16.48
CA LYS A 237 -8.40 -15.73 15.12
C LYS A 237 -7.35 -15.23 14.13
N LYS A 238 -7.25 -15.93 13.00
CA LYS A 238 -6.42 -15.60 11.83
C LYS A 238 -7.32 -15.20 10.64
N PRO A 239 -6.83 -14.42 9.66
CA PRO A 239 -5.47 -13.91 9.53
C PRO A 239 -5.13 -12.84 10.58
N ALA A 240 -3.90 -12.88 11.09
CA ALA A 240 -3.52 -12.00 12.18
C ALA A 240 -2.04 -11.61 12.20
N VAL A 241 -1.82 -10.45 12.82
CA VAL A 241 -0.51 -9.89 13.13
C VAL A 241 -0.45 -9.55 14.62
N VAL A 242 0.71 -9.74 15.23
CA VAL A 242 0.96 -9.47 16.64
C VAL A 242 1.93 -8.30 16.76
N ASN A 243 1.46 -7.22 17.38
CA ASN A 243 2.27 -6.07 17.74
C ASN A 243 2.90 -6.29 19.12
N MET A 244 4.22 -6.26 19.19
CA MET A 244 4.97 -6.26 20.45
C MET A 244 5.87 -5.03 20.53
N SER A 245 5.28 -3.91 20.93
CA SER A 245 5.96 -2.62 21.14
C SER A 245 6.69 -2.55 22.48
N LEU A 246 7.39 -3.63 22.82
CA LEU A 246 8.07 -3.84 24.10
C LEU A 246 9.44 -4.50 23.86
N GLY A 247 10.28 -4.47 24.88
CA GLY A 247 11.55 -5.17 24.85
C GLY A 247 12.19 -5.23 26.23
N GLY A 248 13.26 -6.02 26.34
CA GLY A 248 14.07 -6.13 27.54
C GLY A 248 15.31 -6.97 27.29
N GLU A 249 15.93 -7.38 28.39
CA GLU A 249 17.10 -8.26 28.38
C GLU A 249 16.87 -9.55 27.59
N ALA A 250 17.98 -10.16 27.19
CA ALA A 250 17.95 -11.39 26.42
C ALA A 250 17.21 -12.52 27.15
N ASN A 251 16.12 -13.03 26.57
CA ASN A 251 15.34 -14.12 27.14
C ASN A 251 14.99 -15.23 26.11
N ALA A 252 15.64 -16.38 26.22
CA ALA A 252 15.44 -17.52 25.30
C ALA A 252 14.03 -18.13 25.34
N SER A 253 13.34 -18.07 26.49
CA SER A 253 11.96 -18.57 26.60
C SER A 253 10.99 -17.65 25.86
N LEU A 254 11.18 -16.34 25.96
CA LEU A 254 10.40 -15.37 25.19
C LEU A 254 10.65 -15.53 23.70
N ASP A 255 11.91 -15.69 23.29
CA ASP A 255 12.25 -15.92 21.88
C ASP A 255 11.52 -17.15 21.33
N SER A 256 11.57 -18.27 22.06
CA SER A 256 10.89 -19.51 21.69
C SER A 256 9.38 -19.33 21.57
N ALA A 257 8.76 -18.54 22.46
CA ALA A 257 7.33 -18.24 22.39
C ALA A 257 6.96 -17.43 21.14
N VAL A 258 7.78 -16.42 20.79
CA VAL A 258 7.59 -15.62 19.56
C VAL A 258 7.73 -16.51 18.32
N GLU A 259 8.78 -17.34 18.26
CA GLU A 259 8.97 -18.28 17.16
C GLU A 259 7.81 -19.29 17.02
N ASN A 260 7.26 -19.76 18.14
CA ASN A 260 6.15 -20.71 18.12
C ASN A 260 4.87 -20.10 17.55
N LEU A 261 4.55 -18.83 17.87
CA LEU A 261 3.42 -18.13 17.23
C LEU A 261 3.66 -17.96 15.73
N PHE A 262 4.87 -17.57 15.33
CA PHE A 262 5.22 -17.45 13.92
C PHE A 262 5.02 -18.78 13.18
N ASN A 263 5.54 -19.88 13.71
CA ASN A 263 5.39 -21.21 13.12
C ASN A 263 3.91 -21.65 13.05
N ASN A 264 3.03 -21.06 13.86
CA ASN A 264 1.59 -21.32 13.86
C ASN A 264 0.78 -20.31 13.03
N GLY A 265 1.44 -19.54 12.16
CA GLY A 265 0.79 -18.71 11.15
C GLY A 265 0.45 -17.28 11.60
N TYR A 266 1.06 -16.79 12.67
CA TYR A 266 0.95 -15.39 13.09
C TYR A 266 2.15 -14.58 12.57
N VAL A 267 1.91 -13.40 12.00
CA VAL A 267 3.01 -12.48 11.69
C VAL A 267 3.42 -11.75 12.98
N MET A 268 4.69 -11.82 13.34
CA MET A 268 5.22 -11.18 14.55
C MET A 268 5.96 -9.91 14.19
N VAL A 269 5.59 -8.77 14.77
CA VAL A 269 6.27 -7.49 14.56
C VAL A 269 6.69 -6.93 15.92
N VAL A 270 7.99 -6.64 16.07
CA VAL A 270 8.61 -6.33 17.36
C VAL A 270 9.41 -5.03 17.27
N ALA A 271 9.48 -4.29 18.38
CA ALA A 271 10.31 -3.09 18.47
C ALA A 271 11.81 -3.45 18.57
N ALA A 272 12.67 -2.70 17.89
CA ALA A 272 14.13 -2.90 17.99
C ALA A 272 14.72 -2.47 19.35
N GLY A 273 14.05 -1.56 20.07
CA GLY A 273 14.51 -0.97 21.33
C GLY A 273 15.03 0.47 21.19
N ASN A 274 15.13 1.17 22.31
CA ASN A 274 15.33 2.63 22.36
C ASN A 274 16.62 3.05 23.12
N SER A 275 17.67 2.24 23.03
CA SER A 275 18.91 2.43 23.79
C SER A 275 20.11 2.83 22.93
N ASN A 276 19.93 2.99 21.61
CA ASN A 276 21.00 3.18 20.64
C ASN A 276 22.11 2.12 20.77
N THR A 277 21.70 0.86 20.90
CA THR A 277 22.59 -0.32 20.95
C THR A 277 22.24 -1.32 19.85
N ASP A 278 23.02 -2.41 19.77
CA ASP A 278 22.72 -3.52 18.85
C ASP A 278 21.43 -4.23 19.27
N ALA A 279 20.42 -4.25 18.38
CA ALA A 279 19.13 -4.89 18.58
C ALA A 279 19.26 -6.40 18.87
N CYS A 280 20.33 -7.05 18.37
CA CYS A 280 20.60 -8.47 18.61
C CYS A 280 20.86 -8.80 20.09
N SER A 281 21.14 -7.81 20.93
CA SER A 281 21.37 -8.00 22.37
C SER A 281 20.09 -8.11 23.22
N SER A 282 18.91 -7.90 22.62
CA SER A 282 17.65 -7.77 23.35
C SER A 282 16.57 -8.73 22.84
N SER A 283 15.59 -9.06 23.69
CA SER A 283 14.41 -9.84 23.30
C SER A 283 13.15 -8.96 23.33
N PRO A 284 12.19 -9.16 22.40
CA PRO A 284 12.21 -10.15 21.31
C PRO A 284 12.93 -9.68 20.02
N ALA A 285 13.60 -8.52 20.03
CA ALA A 285 14.21 -7.92 18.83
C ALA A 285 15.23 -8.82 18.10
N ARG A 286 15.91 -9.74 18.80
CA ARG A 286 16.86 -10.68 18.19
C ARG A 286 16.22 -11.89 17.49
N VAL A 287 14.90 -12.07 17.60
CA VAL A 287 14.22 -13.24 17.04
C VAL A 287 14.11 -13.09 15.52
N GLY A 288 14.94 -13.83 14.77
CA GLY A 288 15.01 -13.69 13.31
C GLY A 288 13.76 -14.08 12.52
N LYS A 289 12.74 -14.67 13.17
CA LYS A 289 11.42 -14.91 12.57
C LYS A 289 10.44 -13.74 12.74
N ALA A 290 10.70 -12.85 13.68
CA ALA A 290 9.93 -11.63 13.83
C ALA A 290 10.43 -10.57 12.85
N ILE A 291 9.57 -9.60 12.53
CA ILE A 291 9.95 -8.38 11.82
C ILE A 291 10.35 -7.35 12.88
N THR A 292 11.65 -7.07 12.99
CA THR A 292 12.18 -6.12 13.98
C THR A 292 12.25 -4.72 13.39
N VAL A 293 11.59 -3.77 14.07
CA VAL A 293 11.32 -2.43 13.56
C VAL A 293 12.12 -1.36 14.30
N ALA A 294 12.99 -0.68 13.57
CA ALA A 294 13.71 0.51 14.02
C ALA A 294 12.96 1.81 13.69
N ALA A 295 13.32 2.92 14.34
CA ALA A 295 12.62 4.19 14.21
C ALA A 295 13.37 5.21 13.34
N THR A 296 12.63 5.94 12.51
CA THR A 296 13.10 7.14 11.81
C THR A 296 12.30 8.39 12.21
N ASP A 297 12.88 9.55 11.91
CA ASP A 297 12.18 10.83 11.88
C ASP A 297 11.62 11.16 10.49
N ASN A 298 10.98 12.33 10.38
CA ASN A 298 10.34 12.83 9.16
C ASN A 298 11.34 13.27 8.05
N THR A 299 12.64 13.14 8.29
CA THR A 299 13.70 13.43 7.31
C THR A 299 14.40 12.17 6.80
N ASP A 300 13.81 10.99 7.09
CA ASP A 300 14.37 9.66 6.87
C ASP A 300 15.67 9.41 7.64
N THR A 301 15.92 10.14 8.74
CA THR A 301 17.08 9.87 9.59
C THR A 301 16.71 8.86 10.67
N ARG A 302 17.56 7.86 10.90
CA ARG A 302 17.41 6.96 12.05
C ARG A 302 17.33 7.80 13.32
N ALA A 303 16.28 7.60 14.13
CA ALA A 303 16.13 8.30 15.38
C ALA A 303 17.30 7.97 16.31
N SER A 304 17.84 8.98 17.01
CA SER A 304 19.09 8.84 17.79
C SER A 304 19.02 7.81 18.91
N TYR A 305 17.81 7.52 19.41
CA TYR A 305 17.56 6.49 20.42
C TYR A 305 17.36 5.09 19.84
N SER A 306 17.06 4.95 18.54
CA SER A 306 16.68 3.65 17.96
C SER A 306 17.85 2.68 18.04
N ASN A 307 17.61 1.47 18.51
CA ASN A 307 18.56 0.38 18.31
C ASN A 307 18.77 0.10 16.80
N TYR A 308 19.88 -0.56 16.49
CA TYR A 308 20.37 -0.78 15.13
C TYR A 308 21.01 -2.17 15.01
N GLY A 309 21.53 -2.51 13.82
CA GLY A 309 22.33 -3.71 13.59
C GLY A 309 21.62 -4.74 12.71
N SER A 310 22.23 -5.91 12.57
CA SER A 310 21.78 -6.93 11.62
C SER A 310 20.45 -7.59 12.00
N CYS A 311 20.01 -7.48 13.26
CA CYS A 311 18.70 -7.97 13.71
C CYS A 311 17.55 -6.99 13.42
N VAL A 312 17.82 -5.80 12.88
CA VAL A 312 16.76 -4.90 12.37
C VAL A 312 16.39 -5.34 10.95
N ASP A 313 15.11 -5.49 10.66
CA ASP A 313 14.64 -5.83 9.31
C ASP A 313 14.25 -4.59 8.50
N ILE A 314 13.63 -3.63 9.17
CA ILE A 314 13.01 -2.45 8.55
C ILE A 314 12.97 -1.27 9.52
N PHE A 315 13.00 -0.06 8.96
CA PHE A 315 12.72 1.19 9.65
C PHE A 315 11.28 1.63 9.39
N ALA A 316 10.68 2.34 10.35
CA ALA A 316 9.39 2.99 10.16
C ALA A 316 9.30 4.30 10.98
N PRO A 317 8.32 5.18 10.69
CA PRO A 317 8.10 6.41 11.45
C PRO A 317 7.95 6.17 12.95
N GLY A 318 8.91 6.66 13.74
CA GLY A 318 8.91 6.46 15.20
C GLY A 318 9.14 7.72 16.03
N ASN A 319 9.54 8.84 15.41
CA ASN A 319 9.76 10.10 16.09
C ASN A 319 8.56 11.05 15.93
N GLN A 320 8.11 11.66 17.03
CA GLN A 320 6.98 12.59 17.06
C GLN A 320 5.72 12.01 16.41
N ILE A 321 5.35 10.79 16.82
CA ILE A 321 4.15 10.10 16.33
C ILE A 321 2.97 10.47 17.22
N ASN A 322 1.99 11.15 16.63
CA ASN A 322 0.71 11.45 17.27
C ASN A 322 -0.25 10.27 17.11
N SER A 323 -0.96 9.92 18.18
CA SER A 323 -1.98 8.86 18.18
C SER A 323 -2.92 9.00 19.38
N SER A 324 -3.92 8.10 19.49
CA SER A 324 -4.87 8.05 20.61
C SER A 324 -4.20 7.87 21.97
N TRP A 325 -4.81 8.39 23.03
CA TRP A 325 -4.29 8.32 24.38
C TRP A 325 -5.40 8.02 25.40
N ILE A 326 -5.03 7.38 26.51
CA ILE A 326 -5.97 6.93 27.57
C ILE A 326 -6.72 8.07 28.29
N GLY A 327 -6.20 9.30 28.28
CA GLY A 327 -6.70 10.39 29.13
C GLY A 327 -8.16 10.79 28.95
N SER A 328 -8.76 10.53 27.78
CA SER A 328 -10.19 10.65 27.50
C SER A 328 -10.53 9.87 26.23
N ASN A 329 -11.81 9.76 25.87
CA ASN A 329 -12.22 9.09 24.63
C ASN A 329 -11.79 9.82 23.33
N THR A 330 -11.17 11.00 23.44
CA THR A 330 -10.66 11.80 22.30
C THR A 330 -9.22 12.26 22.51
N ALA A 331 -8.57 11.86 23.61
CA ALA A 331 -7.25 12.35 23.93
C ALA A 331 -6.22 11.82 22.94
N THR A 332 -5.21 12.64 22.67
CA THR A 332 -4.08 12.25 21.82
C THR A 332 -2.78 12.53 22.53
N LYS A 333 -1.70 11.89 22.08
CA LYS A 333 -0.36 12.14 22.58
C LYS A 333 0.68 11.94 21.49
N VAL A 334 1.68 12.82 21.46
CA VAL A 334 2.86 12.68 20.63
C VAL A 334 3.92 11.92 21.42
N LEU A 335 4.40 10.80 20.87
CA LEU A 335 5.44 9.96 21.48
C LEU A 335 6.58 9.67 20.52
N ASN A 336 7.70 9.23 21.09
CA ASN A 336 8.89 8.79 20.37
C ASN A 336 9.20 7.35 20.77
N GLY A 337 9.56 6.50 19.81
CA GLY A 337 10.05 5.16 20.10
C GLY A 337 9.97 4.22 18.91
N THR A 338 10.78 3.17 18.95
CA THR A 338 10.57 1.97 18.13
C THR A 338 9.21 1.32 18.40
N SER A 339 8.66 1.52 19.61
CA SER A 339 7.28 1.21 19.97
C SER A 339 6.22 1.96 19.14
N MET A 340 6.54 3.14 18.61
CA MET A 340 5.68 3.92 17.71
C MET A 340 5.95 3.59 16.23
N ALA A 341 7.16 3.13 15.89
CA ALA A 341 7.50 2.63 14.56
C ALA A 341 6.83 1.26 14.26
N THR A 342 6.89 0.35 15.22
CA THR A 342 6.30 -1.02 15.15
C THR A 342 4.84 -1.03 14.67
N PRO A 343 3.91 -0.24 15.22
CA PRO A 343 2.50 -0.29 14.82
C PRO A 343 2.23 0.17 13.38
N HIS A 344 3.10 1.00 12.79
CA HIS A 344 2.98 1.33 11.35
C HIS A 344 3.19 0.07 10.51
N VAL A 345 4.21 -0.73 10.82
CA VAL A 345 4.49 -1.99 10.14
C VAL A 345 3.36 -3.00 10.36
N VAL A 346 2.84 -3.10 11.58
CA VAL A 346 1.69 -3.96 11.91
C VAL A 346 0.47 -3.60 11.08
N GLY A 347 0.19 -2.31 10.92
CA GLY A 347 -0.90 -1.85 10.07
C GLY A 347 -0.75 -2.25 8.61
N VAL A 348 0.45 -2.06 8.02
CA VAL A 348 0.71 -2.48 6.63
C VAL A 348 0.58 -4.00 6.49
N VAL A 349 1.07 -4.77 7.46
CA VAL A 349 0.89 -6.23 7.49
C VAL A 349 -0.59 -6.61 7.55
N ALA A 350 -1.40 -5.91 8.35
CA ALA A 350 -2.84 -6.15 8.45
C ALA A 350 -3.56 -5.88 7.11
N GLU A 351 -3.14 -4.86 6.36
CA GLU A 351 -3.63 -4.59 5.00
C GLU A 351 -3.21 -5.68 4.00
N MET A 352 -1.96 -6.15 4.05
CA MET A 352 -1.49 -7.24 3.20
C MET A 352 -2.28 -8.54 3.45
N LEU A 353 -2.56 -8.83 4.72
CA LEU A 353 -3.34 -9.99 5.14
C LEU A 353 -4.82 -9.90 4.70
N GLN A 354 -5.39 -8.71 4.54
CA GLN A 354 -6.74 -8.54 3.99
C GLN A 354 -6.81 -9.06 2.55
N SER A 355 -5.81 -8.73 1.74
CA SER A 355 -5.74 -9.16 0.33
C SER A 355 -5.30 -10.62 0.18
N THR A 356 -4.64 -11.19 1.19
CA THR A 356 -3.99 -12.50 1.11
C THR A 356 -4.15 -13.34 2.39
N PRO A 357 -5.38 -13.67 2.80
CA PRO A 357 -5.67 -14.19 4.14
C PRO A 357 -5.07 -15.58 4.44
N THR A 358 -4.62 -16.32 3.43
CA THR A 358 -4.03 -17.67 3.57
C THR A 358 -2.52 -17.70 3.38
N VAL A 359 -1.88 -16.54 3.16
CA VAL A 359 -0.43 -16.47 2.91
C VAL A 359 0.35 -16.66 4.20
N THR A 360 1.47 -17.37 4.12
CA THR A 360 2.30 -17.68 5.29
C THR A 360 2.97 -16.43 5.88
N PRO A 361 3.28 -16.41 7.18
CA PRO A 361 4.01 -15.29 7.78
C PRO A 361 5.33 -14.98 7.06
N GLN A 362 6.07 -16.02 6.64
CA GLN A 362 7.32 -15.84 5.91
C GLN A 362 7.12 -15.09 4.60
N THR A 363 6.09 -15.45 3.83
CA THR A 363 5.79 -14.77 2.56
C THR A 363 5.34 -13.33 2.78
N ILE A 364 4.55 -13.05 3.83
CA ILE A 364 4.17 -11.68 4.19
C ILE A 364 5.41 -10.86 4.55
N SER A 365 6.30 -11.37 5.41
CA SER A 365 7.55 -10.69 5.77
C SER A 365 8.41 -10.42 4.53
N THR A 366 8.59 -11.39 3.65
CA THR A 366 9.34 -11.20 2.40
C THR A 366 8.71 -10.14 1.50
N ASN A 367 7.39 -10.16 1.30
CA ASN A 367 6.70 -9.17 0.47
C ASN A 367 6.81 -7.76 1.05
N LEU A 368 6.65 -7.61 2.38
CA LEU A 368 6.81 -6.34 3.08
C LEU A 368 8.22 -5.76 2.87
N LEU A 369 9.26 -6.58 3.04
CA LEU A 369 10.64 -6.15 2.88
C LEU A 369 11.00 -5.84 1.43
N ASN A 370 10.42 -6.56 0.46
CA ASN A 370 10.65 -6.35 -0.97
C ASN A 370 10.01 -5.05 -1.48
N GLN A 371 8.87 -4.63 -0.94
CA GLN A 371 8.23 -3.38 -1.34
C GLN A 371 8.86 -2.13 -0.68
N ALA A 372 9.57 -2.30 0.43
CA ALA A 372 10.19 -1.22 1.20
C ALA A 372 11.04 -0.26 0.34
N SER A 373 11.06 1.01 0.72
CA SER A 373 11.97 2.00 0.13
C SER A 373 13.39 1.68 0.54
N SER A 374 14.22 1.31 -0.43
CA SER A 374 15.61 0.90 -0.19
C SER A 374 16.56 2.08 -0.26
N ASN A 375 17.56 2.10 0.62
CA ASN A 375 18.67 3.07 0.63
C ASN A 375 18.26 4.54 0.86
N VAL A 376 17.11 4.79 1.50
CA VAL A 376 16.63 6.13 1.81
C VAL A 376 16.94 6.56 3.24
N VAL A 377 17.13 5.60 4.17
CA VAL A 377 17.40 5.91 5.57
C VAL A 377 18.80 6.47 5.73
N LYS A 378 18.92 7.64 6.37
CA LYS A 378 20.19 8.25 6.75
C LYS A 378 20.67 7.65 8.07
N ASN A 379 21.95 7.32 8.13
CA ASN A 379 22.61 6.71 9.29
C ASN A 379 21.97 5.40 9.80
N PRO A 380 21.76 4.39 8.93
CA PRO A 380 21.14 3.11 9.32
C PRO A 380 21.99 2.30 10.31
N SER A 381 23.26 2.68 10.53
CA SER A 381 24.13 2.14 11.57
C SER A 381 24.29 0.61 11.50
N GLY A 382 24.64 0.08 10.32
CA GLY A 382 24.83 -1.34 10.07
C GLY A 382 23.55 -2.14 9.85
N SER A 383 22.38 -1.53 10.00
CA SER A 383 21.08 -2.17 9.71
C SER A 383 20.82 -2.23 8.19
N PRO A 384 20.07 -3.23 7.70
CA PRO A 384 19.47 -3.20 6.37
C PRO A 384 18.74 -1.87 6.11
N ASN A 385 19.12 -1.16 5.04
CA ASN A 385 18.56 0.14 4.74
C ASN A 385 17.23 0.01 3.98
N ARG A 386 16.17 -0.30 4.72
CA ARG A 386 14.79 -0.46 4.24
C ARG A 386 13.86 0.39 5.09
N LEU A 387 13.17 1.33 4.48
CA LEU A 387 12.13 2.12 5.13
C LEU A 387 10.76 1.60 4.70
N LEU A 388 9.85 1.45 5.66
CA LEU A 388 8.49 1.00 5.44
C LEU A 388 7.84 1.80 4.31
N TYR A 389 7.32 1.05 3.34
CA TYR A 389 6.52 1.56 2.26
C TYR A 389 5.37 0.61 2.03
N LYS A 390 4.18 1.14 1.75
CA LYS A 390 3.05 0.43 1.19
C LYS A 390 2.62 1.11 -0.11
N SER A 391 2.20 0.32 -1.08
CA SER A 391 1.54 0.90 -2.23
C SER A 391 0.20 1.54 -1.78
N PRO A 392 -0.15 2.72 -2.29
CA PRO A 392 -1.50 3.27 -2.22
C PRO A 392 -2.57 2.27 -2.67
#